data_AF-A0A7C0ZR97-F1
#
_entry.id   AF-A0A7C0ZR97-F1
#
_cell.length_a   1.000
_cell.length_b   1.000
_cell.length_c   1.000
_cell.angle_alpha   90.00
_cell.angle_beta   90.00
_cell.angle_gamma   90.00
#
_symmetry.space_group_name_H-M   'P 1'
#
loop_
_entity.id
_entity.type
_entity.pdbx_description
1 polymer ?
#
loop_
_entity_poly.entity_id
_entity_poly.type
_entity_poly.pdbx_seq_one_letter_code
_entity_poly.pdbx_strand_id
1 'polypeptide(L)'
;MRTYILRAAGILILSFLVCPRELPAQEKIEKEVRVVKAYEPTLSGAAKIKVFPEADDTLTLRPDFEYSIYPRPLQYRRGVRPIQAARMESDLLPELYGSYLRLGFGSYTTPVGELSISSRRNRNGVLSLYINHMSSQGKVKLDNEQKVFAGYSDTRIDVNAKRIFRNASWKGHAGFDALTRYFYGHRPDTLAEPEKDDIRQRYLLFDAGTEILSTHGDSSRLNYKLGVDYGYTQDLYSN
;
A
#
# COMPACT_ATOMS: atom_id res chain seq x y z
N MET A 1 22.64 21.32 -3.31
CA MET A 1 23.08 19.99 -3.81
C MET A 1 24.46 19.67 -3.27
N ARG A 2 24.62 18.57 -2.53
CA ARG A 2 25.91 17.88 -2.32
C ARG A 2 25.62 16.50 -1.74
N THR A 3 25.75 15.48 -2.57
CA THR A 3 25.60 14.06 -2.24
C THR A 3 26.97 13.47 -1.95
N TYR A 4 27.13 12.72 -0.85
CA TYR A 4 28.16 11.69 -0.75
C TYR A 4 27.62 10.48 0.01
N ILE A 5 27.82 9.31 -0.59
CA ILE A 5 27.55 7.98 -0.03
C ILE A 5 28.89 7.27 0.04
N LEU A 6 29.24 6.67 1.17
CA LEU A 6 30.21 5.57 1.22
C LEU A 6 30.00 4.72 2.48
N ARG A 7 30.06 3.40 2.30
CA ARG A 7 29.99 2.38 3.35
C ARG A 7 31.27 1.57 3.29
N ALA A 8 31.87 1.22 4.44
CA ALA A 8 32.59 -0.04 4.64
C ALA A 8 33.00 -0.25 6.11
N ALA A 9 33.08 -1.54 6.45
CA ALA A 9 33.74 -2.22 7.56
C ALA A 9 35.08 -1.61 8.06
N GLY A 10 35.55 -1.87 9.29
CA GLY A 10 35.12 -2.87 10.27
C GLY A 10 36.16 -3.98 10.47
N ILE A 11 37.13 -3.77 11.36
CA ILE A 11 38.11 -4.76 11.84
C ILE A 11 38.28 -4.59 13.36
N LEU A 12 38.42 -5.72 14.06
CA LEU A 12 38.57 -5.86 15.50
C LEU A 12 39.98 -6.37 15.81
N ILE A 13 40.72 -5.72 16.72
CA ILE A 13 42.02 -6.19 17.19
C ILE A 13 42.02 -6.24 18.72
N LEU A 14 42.33 -7.43 19.23
CA LEU A 14 42.41 -7.80 20.64
C LEU A 14 43.89 -7.73 21.08
N SER A 15 44.22 -6.92 22.07
CA SER A 15 45.56 -6.88 22.67
C SER A 15 45.52 -7.23 24.16
N PHE A 16 46.08 -8.40 24.49
CA PHE A 16 46.29 -8.88 25.84
C PHE A 16 47.68 -8.41 26.30
N LEU A 17 47.81 -7.73 27.45
CA LEU A 17 49.11 -7.36 28.00
C LEU A 17 49.23 -7.74 29.49
N VAL A 18 50.45 -8.13 29.86
CA VAL A 18 50.76 -8.96 31.02
C VAL A 18 51.25 -8.14 32.23
N CYS A 19 50.94 -8.64 33.43
CA CYS A 19 51.35 -8.13 34.73
C CYS A 19 52.80 -8.50 35.09
N PRO A 20 53.50 -7.67 35.88
CA PRO A 20 54.27 -8.21 37.01
C PRO A 20 53.95 -7.52 38.35
N ARG A 21 54.11 -8.29 39.44
CA ARG A 21 54.01 -7.87 40.85
C ARG A 21 55.41 -7.64 41.43
N GLU A 22 55.52 -6.77 42.44
CA GLU A 22 56.45 -6.98 43.56
C GLU A 22 55.80 -6.64 44.93
N LEU A 23 56.14 -7.45 45.92
CA LEU A 23 56.02 -7.32 47.39
C LEU A 23 57.47 -7.23 47.92
N PRO A 24 57.82 -6.64 49.09
CA PRO A 24 57.25 -6.94 50.43
C PRO A 24 57.15 -5.64 51.30
N ALA A 25 57.22 -5.56 52.65
CA ALA A 25 57.39 -6.49 53.77
C ALA A 25 56.80 -5.88 55.08
N GLN A 26 56.50 -6.69 56.11
CA GLN A 26 57.37 -6.92 57.29
C GLN A 26 56.63 -7.65 58.44
N GLU A 27 57.39 -8.38 59.26
CA GLU A 27 56.91 -9.34 60.27
C GLU A 27 56.52 -8.71 61.62
N LYS A 28 55.77 -9.47 62.44
CA LYS A 28 56.22 -9.76 63.82
C LYS A 28 55.68 -11.12 64.29
N ILE A 29 56.55 -11.98 64.81
CA ILE A 29 56.21 -13.29 65.38
C ILE A 29 56.40 -13.23 66.90
N GLU A 30 55.36 -13.57 67.66
CA GLU A 30 55.45 -13.75 69.12
C GLU A 30 55.73 -15.21 69.47
N LYS A 31 56.53 -15.43 70.51
CA LYS A 31 56.99 -16.75 70.95
C LYS A 31 56.29 -17.12 72.26
N GLU A 32 55.45 -18.14 72.24
CA GLU A 32 54.95 -18.77 73.48
C GLU A 32 55.73 -20.04 73.83
N VAL A 33 55.94 -20.23 75.14
CA VAL A 33 56.84 -21.24 75.70
C VAL A 33 56.10 -22.54 75.96
N ARG A 34 56.53 -23.63 75.33
CA ARG A 34 55.91 -24.95 75.46
C ARG A 34 56.50 -25.72 76.65
N VAL A 35 55.84 -25.63 77.81
CA VAL A 35 56.21 -26.44 78.99
C VAL A 35 55.72 -27.88 78.80
N VAL A 36 56.65 -28.81 78.60
CA VAL A 36 56.34 -30.24 78.41
C VAL A 36 56.54 -30.96 79.75
N LYS A 37 55.44 -31.32 80.42
CA LYS A 37 55.47 -32.16 81.63
C LYS A 37 55.30 -33.63 81.21
N ALA A 38 56.07 -34.54 81.81
CA ALA A 38 55.87 -35.97 81.58
C ALA A 38 54.47 -36.40 82.06
N TYR A 39 53.85 -37.31 81.31
CA TYR A 39 52.49 -37.79 81.60
C TYR A 39 52.51 -38.88 82.68
N GLU A 40 51.92 -38.58 83.84
CA GLU A 40 51.63 -39.56 84.90
C GLU A 40 50.17 -40.05 84.74
N PRO A 41 49.93 -41.30 84.29
CA PRO A 41 48.58 -41.83 84.19
C PRO A 41 48.03 -42.19 85.58
N THR A 42 47.26 -41.28 86.18
CA THR A 42 46.43 -41.58 87.35
C THR A 42 45.05 -42.08 86.91
N LEU A 43 44.68 -43.29 87.32
CA LEU A 43 43.39 -43.89 86.97
C LEU A 43 42.33 -43.37 87.94
N SER A 44 41.51 -42.40 87.52
CA SER A 44 40.40 -41.89 88.32
C SER A 44 39.30 -42.96 88.47
N GLY A 45 38.82 -43.15 89.71
CA GLY A 45 37.83 -44.18 90.02
C GLY A 45 36.50 -43.94 89.30
N ALA A 46 36.00 -44.95 88.59
CA ALA A 46 34.76 -44.84 87.83
C ALA A 46 33.52 -45.04 88.72
N ALA A 47 32.69 -44.01 88.87
CA ALA A 47 31.40 -44.10 89.52
C ALA A 47 30.32 -44.66 88.56
N LYS A 48 29.63 -45.74 88.97
CA LYS A 48 28.54 -46.33 88.18
C LYS A 48 27.30 -45.43 88.23
N ILE A 49 27.02 -44.72 87.14
CA ILE A 49 25.80 -43.93 86.97
C ILE A 49 24.59 -44.87 87.03
N LYS A 50 23.65 -44.59 87.95
CA LYS A 50 22.36 -45.27 88.04
C LYS A 50 21.28 -44.33 87.51
N VAL A 51 20.87 -44.52 86.26
CA VAL A 51 19.70 -43.86 85.69
C VAL A 51 18.47 -44.70 86.02
N PHE A 52 17.47 -44.11 86.67
CA PHE A 52 16.15 -44.70 86.82
C PHE A 52 15.25 -44.19 85.68
N PRO A 53 14.34 -45.02 85.12
CA PRO A 53 13.40 -44.55 84.13
C PRO A 53 12.36 -43.63 84.78
N GLU A 54 12.16 -42.45 84.19
CA GLU A 54 10.99 -41.61 84.49
C GLU A 54 9.76 -42.16 83.73
N ALA A 55 8.58 -42.02 84.32
CA ALA A 55 7.34 -42.45 83.70
C ALA A 55 6.73 -41.28 82.90
N ASP A 56 6.72 -41.38 81.57
CA ASP A 56 6.06 -40.41 80.69
C ASP A 56 4.53 -40.51 80.84
N ASP A 57 3.93 -39.55 81.54
CA ASP A 57 2.49 -39.44 81.70
C ASP A 57 1.83 -38.99 80.39
N THR A 58 1.21 -39.93 79.67
CA THR A 58 0.68 -39.70 78.32
C THR A 58 -0.73 -39.11 78.34
N LEU A 59 -0.92 -38.02 79.09
CA LEU A 59 -2.19 -37.29 79.18
C LEU A 59 -2.56 -36.64 77.83
N THR A 60 -3.28 -37.40 77.00
CA THR A 60 -3.70 -36.96 75.66
C THR A 60 -4.95 -36.08 75.77
N LEU A 61 -4.75 -34.79 76.01
CA LEU A 61 -5.82 -33.78 75.97
C LEU A 61 -6.44 -33.76 74.56
N ARG A 62 -7.70 -34.19 74.45
CA ARG A 62 -8.54 -34.00 73.26
C ARG A 62 -9.40 -32.75 73.45
N PRO A 63 -8.98 -31.57 72.94
CA PRO A 63 -9.85 -30.40 72.93
C PRO A 63 -11.08 -30.68 72.05
N ASP A 64 -12.26 -30.45 72.61
CA ASP A 64 -13.51 -30.48 71.86
C ASP A 64 -13.75 -29.08 71.27
N PHE A 65 -13.90 -28.98 69.95
CA PHE A 65 -13.96 -27.71 69.24
C PHE A 65 -15.38 -27.45 68.73
N GLU A 66 -16.11 -26.58 69.42
CA GLU A 66 -17.40 -26.09 68.93
C GLU A 66 -17.17 -25.05 67.82
N TYR A 67 -17.51 -25.42 66.57
CA TYR A 67 -17.42 -24.53 65.42
C TYR A 67 -18.77 -24.33 64.75
N SER A 68 -19.13 -23.08 64.48
CA SER A 68 -20.34 -22.71 63.75
C SER A 68 -20.01 -22.32 62.31
N ILE A 69 -20.48 -23.11 61.34
CA ILE A 69 -20.36 -22.77 59.91
C ILE A 69 -21.48 -21.80 59.54
N TYR A 70 -21.12 -20.56 59.18
CA TYR A 70 -22.06 -19.59 58.61
C TYR A 70 -21.95 -19.57 57.08
N PRO A 71 -22.86 -20.23 56.33
CA PRO A 71 -22.81 -20.26 54.87
C PRO A 71 -23.11 -18.86 54.30
N ARG A 72 -22.08 -18.19 53.79
CA ARG A 72 -22.25 -16.96 53.00
C ARG A 72 -22.38 -17.32 51.52
N PRO A 73 -23.42 -16.83 50.80
CA PRO A 73 -23.55 -17.09 49.38
C PRO A 73 -22.41 -16.42 48.60
N LEU A 74 -21.64 -17.22 47.87
CA LEU A 74 -20.60 -16.73 46.95
C LEU A 74 -21.25 -15.97 45.79
N GLN A 75 -21.27 -14.64 45.86
CA GLN A 75 -21.77 -13.78 44.80
C GLN A 75 -20.80 -13.76 43.61
N TYR A 76 -20.89 -14.78 42.75
CA TYR A 76 -20.11 -14.86 41.52
C TYR A 76 -20.64 -13.86 40.47
N ARG A 77 -20.15 -12.62 40.51
CA ARG A 77 -20.33 -11.67 39.42
C ARG A 77 -19.53 -12.14 38.20
N ARG A 78 -20.21 -12.80 37.25
CA ARG A 78 -19.67 -13.03 35.91
C ARG A 78 -19.32 -11.69 35.27
N GLY A 79 -18.02 -11.42 35.13
CA GLY A 79 -17.53 -10.28 34.37
C GLY A 79 -17.83 -10.48 32.89
N VAL A 80 -18.98 -9.96 32.44
CA VAL A 80 -19.34 -9.96 31.02
C VAL A 80 -18.34 -9.09 30.28
N ARG A 81 -17.49 -9.69 29.45
CA ARG A 81 -16.65 -8.93 28.52
C ARG A 81 -17.58 -8.34 27.45
N PRO A 82 -17.63 -7.00 27.28
CA PRO A 82 -18.41 -6.42 26.21
C PRO A 82 -17.85 -6.86 24.85
N ILE A 83 -18.74 -7.18 23.91
CA ILE A 83 -18.38 -7.52 22.55
C ILE A 83 -17.73 -6.29 21.92
N GLN A 84 -16.54 -6.43 21.33
CA GLN A 84 -15.93 -5.32 20.60
C GLN A 84 -16.75 -5.03 19.35
N ALA A 85 -17.09 -3.77 19.12
CA ALA A 85 -17.84 -3.36 17.94
C ALA A 85 -17.07 -3.74 16.67
N ALA A 86 -17.78 -4.30 15.68
CA ALA A 86 -17.19 -4.63 14.39
C ALA A 86 -16.59 -3.37 13.75
N ARG A 87 -15.29 -3.40 13.48
CA ARG A 87 -14.62 -2.37 12.68
C ARG A 87 -14.72 -2.79 11.23
N MET A 88 -15.31 -1.95 10.38
CA MET A 88 -15.08 -2.06 8.95
C MET A 88 -13.61 -1.73 8.69
N GLU A 89 -12.83 -2.72 8.29
CA GLU A 89 -11.60 -2.44 7.58
C GLU A 89 -11.96 -1.83 6.22
N SER A 90 -11.25 -0.77 5.83
CA SER A 90 -11.42 -0.21 4.49
C SER A 90 -10.85 -1.19 3.49
N ASP A 91 -11.67 -1.64 2.53
CA ASP A 91 -11.18 -2.41 1.38
C ASP A 91 -9.94 -1.75 0.79
N LEU A 92 -8.93 -2.56 0.47
CA LEU A 92 -7.77 -2.12 -0.27
C LEU A 92 -8.23 -1.57 -1.62
N LEU A 93 -8.11 -0.26 -1.81
CA LEU A 93 -8.48 0.37 -3.08
C LEU A 93 -7.72 -0.33 -4.21
N PRO A 94 -8.41 -0.84 -5.25
CA PRO A 94 -7.75 -1.53 -6.34
C PRO A 94 -6.73 -0.62 -7.03
N GLU A 95 -5.59 -1.18 -7.43
CA GLU A 95 -4.54 -0.41 -8.09
C GLU A 95 -5.07 0.19 -9.39
N LEU A 96 -5.11 1.53 -9.44
CA LEU A 96 -5.57 2.24 -10.62
C LEU A 96 -4.41 2.38 -11.62
N TYR A 97 -4.35 1.48 -12.59
CA TYR A 97 -3.39 1.56 -13.69
C TYR A 97 -3.57 2.87 -14.45
N GLY A 98 -2.52 3.70 -14.46
CA GLY A 98 -2.53 4.99 -15.11
C GLY A 98 -2.38 4.91 -16.64
N SER A 99 -2.01 3.77 -17.20
CA SER A 99 -1.79 3.63 -18.64
C SER A 99 -2.54 2.42 -19.18
N TYR A 100 -3.19 2.61 -20.32
CA TYR A 100 -3.90 1.60 -21.08
C TYR A 100 -3.49 1.69 -22.55
N LEU A 101 -3.10 0.56 -23.13
CA LEU A 101 -2.77 0.44 -24.55
C LEU A 101 -3.57 -0.73 -25.13
N ARG A 102 -4.37 -0.46 -26.16
CA ARG A 102 -5.08 -1.46 -26.95
C ARG A 102 -4.60 -1.35 -28.39
N LEU A 103 -4.10 -2.47 -28.92
CA LEU A 103 -3.81 -2.64 -30.35
C LEU A 103 -4.71 -3.76 -30.87
N GLY A 104 -5.20 -3.61 -32.10
CA GLY A 104 -6.08 -4.60 -32.72
C GLY A 104 -6.03 -4.52 -34.24
N PHE A 105 -6.55 -5.57 -34.88
CA PHE A 105 -6.64 -5.67 -36.32
C PHE A 105 -7.94 -6.38 -36.68
N GLY A 106 -8.80 -5.70 -37.45
CA GLY A 106 -10.11 -6.19 -37.87
C GLY A 106 -10.18 -6.56 -39.34
N SER A 107 -11.36 -7.07 -39.74
CA SER A 107 -11.73 -7.32 -41.14
C SER A 107 -11.46 -6.11 -42.03
N TYR A 108 -11.27 -6.34 -43.33
CA TYR A 108 -10.98 -5.28 -44.32
C TYR A 108 -9.67 -4.50 -44.08
N THR A 109 -8.68 -5.14 -43.46
CA THR A 109 -7.39 -4.52 -43.12
C THR A 109 -7.62 -3.27 -42.26
N THR A 110 -8.24 -3.47 -41.09
CA THR A 110 -8.64 -2.40 -40.18
C THR A 110 -7.76 -2.37 -38.94
N PRO A 111 -6.55 -1.75 -38.96
CA PRO A 111 -5.77 -1.53 -37.75
C PRO A 111 -6.46 -0.54 -36.81
N VAL A 112 -6.43 -0.85 -35.52
CA VAL A 112 -6.86 0.03 -34.43
C VAL A 112 -5.78 0.12 -33.36
N GLY A 113 -5.50 1.33 -32.90
CA GLY A 113 -4.56 1.62 -31.84
C GLY A 113 -5.10 2.71 -30.91
N GLU A 114 -5.23 2.38 -29.63
CA GLU A 114 -5.77 3.26 -28.59
C GLU A 114 -4.79 3.30 -27.42
N LEU A 115 -4.40 4.51 -27.02
CA LEU A 115 -3.48 4.80 -25.93
C LEU A 115 -4.14 5.81 -25.00
N SER A 116 -4.36 5.42 -23.75
CA SER A 116 -4.85 6.29 -22.69
C SER A 116 -3.81 6.37 -21.58
N ILE A 117 -3.39 7.57 -21.21
CA ILE A 117 -2.43 7.84 -20.13
C ILE A 117 -3.05 8.86 -19.19
N SER A 118 -3.37 8.43 -17.98
CA SER A 118 -3.93 9.22 -16.89
C SER A 118 -3.01 9.21 -15.67
N SER A 119 -2.88 10.37 -15.03
CA SER A 119 -2.23 10.47 -13.72
C SER A 119 -2.98 9.60 -12.69
N ARG A 120 -2.24 8.91 -11.81
CA ARG A 120 -2.82 8.14 -10.70
C ARG A 120 -3.74 9.01 -9.83
N ARG A 121 -4.69 8.36 -9.13
CA ARG A 121 -5.64 9.01 -8.21
C ARG A 121 -4.93 9.94 -7.23
N ASN A 122 -5.17 11.24 -7.36
CA ASN A 122 -4.62 12.29 -6.50
C ASN A 122 -5.78 13.17 -5.99
N ARG A 123 -5.75 13.53 -4.70
CA ARG A 123 -6.76 14.36 -4.04
C ARG A 123 -6.91 15.74 -4.70
N ASN A 124 -5.83 16.27 -5.28
CA ASN A 124 -5.77 17.64 -5.79
C ASN A 124 -6.20 17.77 -7.26
N GLY A 125 -6.26 16.67 -8.02
CA GLY A 125 -6.57 16.72 -9.44
C GLY A 125 -6.09 15.50 -10.23
N VAL A 126 -6.46 15.44 -11.51
CA VAL A 126 -6.10 14.40 -12.49
C VAL A 126 -5.78 15.08 -13.83
N LEU A 127 -4.78 14.58 -14.54
CA LEU A 127 -4.48 14.92 -15.94
C LEU A 127 -4.50 13.62 -16.75
N SER A 128 -5.16 13.62 -17.90
CA SER A 128 -5.19 12.47 -18.80
C SER A 128 -5.08 12.88 -20.27
N LEU A 129 -4.29 12.12 -21.02
CA LEU A 129 -4.12 12.16 -22.46
C LEU A 129 -4.75 10.90 -23.05
N TYR A 130 -5.56 11.06 -24.08
CA TYR A 130 -6.16 9.98 -24.85
C TYR A 130 -5.78 10.15 -26.31
N ILE A 131 -5.39 9.06 -26.96
CA ILE A 131 -5.07 9.00 -28.39
C ILE A 131 -5.72 7.74 -28.94
N ASN A 132 -6.53 7.87 -29.97
CA ASN A 132 -7.12 6.75 -30.69
C ASN A 132 -6.89 6.94 -32.19
N HIS A 133 -6.47 5.88 -32.87
CA HIS A 133 -6.35 5.82 -34.32
C HIS A 133 -6.98 4.53 -34.83
N MET A 134 -7.96 4.65 -35.72
CA MET A 134 -8.60 3.53 -36.38
C MET A 134 -8.69 3.85 -37.87
N SER A 135 -8.15 2.98 -38.72
CA SER A 135 -8.30 3.12 -40.17
C SER A 135 -8.72 1.81 -40.79
N SER A 136 -9.37 1.86 -41.95
CA SER A 136 -9.81 0.70 -42.72
C SER A 136 -9.48 0.88 -44.19
N GLN A 137 -9.04 -0.20 -44.84
CA GLN A 137 -8.76 -0.22 -46.29
C GLN A 137 -9.77 -1.09 -47.06
N GLY A 138 -11.01 -1.12 -46.57
CA GLY A 138 -12.11 -1.84 -47.20
C GLY A 138 -12.45 -1.39 -48.61
N LYS A 139 -12.99 -2.35 -49.38
CA LYS A 139 -13.60 -2.12 -50.69
C LYS A 139 -15.03 -2.63 -50.67
N VAL A 140 -15.94 -1.87 -51.25
CA VAL A 140 -17.36 -2.21 -51.40
C VAL A 140 -17.61 -2.64 -52.84
N LYS A 141 -18.51 -3.62 -53.05
CA LYS A 141 -18.98 -4.03 -54.37
C LYS A 141 -20.19 -3.18 -54.74
N LEU A 142 -20.15 -2.49 -55.88
CA LEU A 142 -21.29 -1.77 -56.45
C LEU A 142 -22.18 -2.70 -57.29
N ASP A 143 -23.34 -2.20 -57.74
CA ASP A 143 -24.33 -2.96 -58.51
C ASP A 143 -23.79 -3.47 -59.87
N ASN A 144 -22.80 -2.79 -60.44
CA ASN A 144 -22.04 -3.21 -61.64
C ASN A 144 -20.90 -4.21 -61.34
N GLU A 145 -20.90 -4.81 -60.16
CA GLU A 145 -19.89 -5.72 -59.62
C GLU A 145 -18.48 -5.14 -59.34
N GLN A 146 -18.28 -3.86 -59.62
CA GLN A 146 -17.00 -3.15 -59.43
C GLN A 146 -16.64 -3.00 -57.95
N LYS A 147 -15.35 -3.16 -57.61
CA LYS A 147 -14.83 -3.05 -56.23
C LYS A 147 -14.18 -1.69 -55.96
N VAL A 148 -14.99 -0.74 -55.50
CA VAL A 148 -14.57 0.64 -55.20
C VAL A 148 -13.96 0.77 -53.81
N PHE A 149 -13.04 1.73 -53.62
CA PHE A 149 -12.41 1.96 -52.32
C PHE A 149 -13.38 2.68 -51.36
N ALA A 150 -13.66 2.03 -50.23
CA ALA A 150 -14.61 2.48 -49.22
C ALA A 150 -13.96 2.49 -47.81
N GLY A 151 -12.67 2.81 -47.77
CA GLY A 151 -11.93 2.94 -46.53
C GLY A 151 -12.31 4.18 -45.73
N TYR A 152 -11.74 4.28 -44.53
CA TYR A 152 -11.86 5.46 -43.67
C TYR A 152 -10.64 5.56 -42.75
N SER A 153 -10.44 6.72 -42.14
CA SER A 153 -9.43 6.91 -41.09
C SER A 153 -9.96 7.89 -40.06
N ASP A 154 -9.93 7.51 -38.79
CA ASP A 154 -10.35 8.29 -37.64
C ASP A 154 -9.16 8.39 -36.70
N THR A 155 -8.73 9.62 -36.41
CA THR A 155 -7.72 9.89 -35.39
C THR A 155 -8.28 10.89 -34.40
N ARG A 156 -8.34 10.52 -33.12
CA ARG A 156 -8.76 11.40 -32.02
C ARG A 156 -7.61 11.59 -31.04
N ILE A 157 -7.41 12.82 -30.58
CA ILE A 157 -6.48 13.16 -29.50
C ILE A 157 -7.23 14.05 -28.51
N ASP A 158 -7.40 13.60 -27.27
CA ASP A 158 -8.02 14.38 -26.20
C ASP A 158 -7.04 14.63 -25.05
N VAL A 159 -7.02 15.86 -24.53
CA VAL A 159 -6.33 16.22 -23.30
C VAL A 159 -7.37 16.71 -22.30
N ASN A 160 -7.42 16.06 -21.14
CA ASN A 160 -8.39 16.34 -20.08
C ASN A 160 -7.65 16.65 -18.77
N ALA A 161 -7.99 17.78 -18.15
CA ALA A 161 -7.44 18.20 -16.86
C ALA A 161 -8.58 18.45 -15.86
N LYS A 162 -8.40 17.99 -14.62
CA LYS A 162 -9.30 18.25 -13.49
C LYS A 162 -8.50 18.71 -12.29
N ARG A 163 -8.92 19.80 -11.65
CA ARG A 163 -8.37 20.30 -10.39
C ARG A 163 -9.47 20.32 -9.34
N ILE A 164 -9.17 19.82 -8.14
CA ILE A 164 -10.09 19.82 -7.00
C ILE A 164 -9.54 20.79 -5.96
N PHE A 165 -10.35 21.78 -5.59
CA PHE A 165 -10.11 22.73 -4.50
C PHE A 165 -11.02 22.36 -3.32
N ARG A 166 -10.92 23.11 -2.21
CA ARG A 166 -11.66 22.79 -0.98
C ARG A 166 -13.19 22.87 -1.13
N ASN A 167 -13.66 23.89 -1.87
CA ASN A 167 -15.08 24.22 -2.02
C ASN A 167 -15.50 24.33 -3.51
N ALA A 168 -14.63 23.92 -4.43
CA ALA A 168 -14.86 23.98 -5.87
C ALA A 168 -14.04 22.92 -6.62
N SER A 169 -14.43 22.60 -7.84
CA SER A 169 -13.60 21.85 -8.79
C SER A 169 -13.65 22.50 -10.15
N TRP A 170 -12.52 22.47 -10.84
CA TRP A 170 -12.35 22.93 -12.22
C TRP A 170 -12.06 21.73 -13.11
N LYS A 171 -12.58 21.76 -14.33
CA LYS A 171 -12.23 20.85 -15.42
C LYS A 171 -11.90 21.68 -16.66
N GLY A 172 -10.98 21.19 -17.47
CA GLY A 172 -10.72 21.64 -18.82
C GLY A 172 -10.54 20.43 -19.73
N HIS A 173 -11.02 20.52 -20.96
CA HIS A 173 -10.73 19.56 -22.02
C HIS A 173 -10.33 20.29 -23.29
N ALA A 174 -9.54 19.62 -24.13
CA ALA A 174 -9.27 20.02 -25.50
C ALA A 174 -9.14 18.75 -26.36
N GLY A 175 -9.94 18.65 -27.40
CA GLY A 175 -9.98 17.55 -28.35
C GLY A 175 -9.55 17.97 -29.76
N PHE A 176 -9.01 17.02 -30.50
CA PHE A 176 -8.70 17.13 -31.92
C PHE A 176 -9.07 15.84 -32.63
N ASP A 177 -9.94 15.94 -33.63
CA ASP A 177 -10.26 14.85 -34.55
C ASP A 177 -9.74 15.15 -35.96
N ALA A 178 -9.12 14.15 -36.57
CA ALA A 178 -8.88 14.09 -38.01
C ALA A 178 -9.65 12.90 -38.58
N LEU A 179 -10.73 13.20 -39.31
CA LEU A 179 -11.60 12.21 -39.95
C LEU A 179 -11.37 12.24 -41.46
N THR A 180 -11.07 11.10 -42.07
CA THR A 180 -10.97 10.92 -43.52
C THR A 180 -12.07 9.97 -43.99
N ARG A 181 -12.82 10.37 -45.01
CA ARG A 181 -13.91 9.60 -45.62
C ARG A 181 -13.71 9.55 -47.13
N TYR A 182 -14.25 8.50 -47.75
CA TYR A 182 -14.16 8.30 -49.19
C TYR A 182 -15.58 8.13 -49.74
N PHE A 183 -16.03 9.05 -50.60
CA PHE A 183 -17.36 9.07 -51.19
C PHE A 183 -17.43 8.15 -52.40
N TYR A 184 -17.57 6.85 -52.14
CA TYR A 184 -17.51 5.80 -53.16
C TYR A 184 -18.78 5.65 -54.03
N GLY A 185 -19.88 6.34 -53.70
CA GLY A 185 -21.15 6.23 -54.41
C GLY A 185 -21.19 7.06 -55.69
N HIS A 186 -21.04 6.41 -56.84
CA HIS A 186 -21.19 7.00 -58.17
C HIS A 186 -22.10 6.14 -59.06
N ARG A 187 -22.55 6.67 -60.21
CA ARG A 187 -23.38 5.93 -61.16
C ARG A 187 -22.56 4.85 -61.87
N PRO A 188 -23.07 3.62 -62.03
CA PRO A 188 -22.34 2.55 -62.70
C PRO A 188 -22.10 2.78 -64.20
N ASP A 189 -22.81 3.74 -64.81
CA ASP A 189 -22.77 4.03 -66.25
C ASP A 189 -21.64 4.99 -66.68
N THR A 190 -20.86 5.55 -65.74
CA THR A 190 -19.75 6.47 -66.08
C THR A 190 -18.49 5.71 -66.46
N LEU A 191 -17.95 6.01 -67.66
CA LEU A 191 -16.77 5.37 -68.26
C LEU A 191 -15.42 5.68 -67.57
N ALA A 192 -15.38 6.61 -66.61
CA ALA A 192 -14.19 6.99 -65.87
C ALA A 192 -14.37 6.61 -64.39
N GLU A 193 -13.47 5.77 -63.87
CA GLU A 193 -13.34 5.56 -62.43
C GLU A 193 -12.75 6.85 -61.82
N PRO A 194 -13.39 7.49 -60.82
CA PRO A 194 -12.80 8.64 -60.14
C PRO A 194 -11.56 8.19 -59.36
N GLU A 195 -10.50 8.99 -59.33
CA GLU A 195 -9.31 8.62 -58.57
C GLU A 195 -9.60 8.61 -57.07
N LYS A 196 -8.82 7.82 -56.33
CA LYS A 196 -8.97 7.68 -54.86
C LYS A 196 -8.91 9.04 -54.14
N ASP A 197 -8.18 10.00 -54.70
CA ASP A 197 -8.00 11.32 -54.11
C ASP A 197 -9.16 12.27 -54.42
N ASP A 198 -9.86 12.12 -55.56
CA ASP A 198 -11.04 12.91 -55.93
C ASP A 198 -12.23 12.64 -54.99
N ILE A 199 -12.40 11.38 -54.59
CA ILE A 199 -13.48 10.97 -53.66
C ILE A 199 -13.13 11.18 -52.18
N ARG A 200 -11.95 11.75 -51.85
CA ARG A 200 -11.45 11.86 -50.47
C ARG A 200 -11.88 13.16 -49.80
N GLN A 201 -12.71 13.05 -48.78
CA GLN A 201 -13.00 14.14 -47.84
C GLN A 201 -12.13 14.04 -46.59
N ARG A 202 -11.67 15.19 -46.07
CA ARG A 202 -10.99 15.26 -44.77
C ARG A 202 -11.60 16.35 -43.90
N TYR A 203 -12.12 15.96 -42.75
CA TYR A 203 -12.58 16.88 -41.71
C TYR A 203 -11.53 16.99 -40.61
N LEU A 204 -11.27 18.21 -40.16
CA LEU A 204 -10.54 18.50 -38.92
C LEU A 204 -11.51 19.13 -37.93
N LEU A 205 -11.68 18.52 -36.76
CA LEU A 205 -12.47 19.09 -35.68
C LEU A 205 -11.52 19.43 -34.53
N PHE A 206 -11.76 20.58 -33.92
CA PHE A 206 -11.09 21.02 -32.70
C PHE A 206 -12.17 21.41 -31.70
N ASP A 207 -12.12 20.84 -30.51
CA ASP A 207 -12.97 21.23 -29.40
C ASP A 207 -12.13 21.66 -28.20
N ALA A 208 -12.68 22.56 -27.41
CA ALA A 208 -12.12 22.94 -26.13
C ALA A 208 -13.23 23.45 -25.22
N GLY A 209 -13.21 23.05 -23.96
CA GLY A 209 -14.20 23.48 -22.99
C GLY A 209 -13.70 23.45 -21.56
N THR A 210 -14.40 24.18 -20.70
CA THR A 210 -14.06 24.31 -19.30
C THR A 210 -15.28 24.37 -18.41
N GLU A 211 -15.21 23.71 -17.25
CA GLU A 211 -16.29 23.60 -16.29
C GLU A 211 -15.80 23.97 -14.89
N ILE A 212 -16.54 24.83 -14.19
CA ILE A 212 -16.35 25.14 -12.77
C ILE A 212 -17.60 24.71 -12.00
N LEU A 213 -17.41 23.91 -10.96
CA LEU A 213 -18.45 23.40 -10.08
C LEU A 213 -18.13 23.77 -8.63
N SER A 214 -19.06 24.37 -7.90
CA SER A 214 -18.94 24.55 -6.44
C SER A 214 -19.32 23.26 -5.71
N THR A 215 -18.58 22.93 -4.65
CA THR A 215 -18.64 21.63 -3.95
C THR A 215 -18.74 21.81 -2.44
N HIS A 216 -19.68 22.65 -1.98
CA HIS A 216 -19.99 22.77 -0.56
C HIS A 216 -20.79 21.55 -0.07
N GLY A 217 -20.41 21.02 1.09
CA GLY A 217 -21.12 19.91 1.75
C GLY A 217 -22.30 20.35 2.63
N ASP A 218 -22.38 21.63 2.97
CA ASP A 218 -23.46 22.19 3.80
C ASP A 218 -24.71 22.46 2.95
N SER A 219 -25.89 22.02 3.40
CA SER A 219 -27.18 22.28 2.73
C SER A 219 -27.61 23.75 2.73
N SER A 220 -26.98 24.60 3.54
CA SER A 220 -27.23 26.04 3.63
C SER A 220 -26.50 26.88 2.56
N ARG A 221 -25.63 26.26 1.75
CA ARG A 221 -24.82 26.95 0.72
C ARG A 221 -25.28 26.56 -0.68
N LEU A 222 -25.41 27.55 -1.56
CA LEU A 222 -25.72 27.31 -2.97
C LEU A 222 -24.50 26.69 -3.68
N ASN A 223 -24.70 25.50 -4.25
CA ASN A 223 -23.78 24.92 -5.21
C ASN A 223 -24.20 25.31 -6.63
N TYR A 224 -23.25 25.80 -7.43
CA TYR A 224 -23.46 26.22 -8.81
C TYR A 224 -22.51 25.47 -9.75
N LYS A 225 -22.92 25.33 -11.01
CA LYS A 225 -22.14 24.73 -12.09
C LYS A 225 -22.16 25.68 -13.29
N LEU A 226 -20.97 26.05 -13.78
CA LEU A 226 -20.79 26.88 -14.97
C LEU A 226 -19.90 26.12 -15.95
N GLY A 227 -20.26 26.12 -17.22
CA GLY A 227 -19.51 25.48 -18.30
C GLY A 227 -19.49 26.35 -19.54
N VAL A 228 -18.39 26.33 -20.27
CA VAL A 228 -18.25 26.97 -21.59
C VAL A 228 -17.50 26.00 -22.48
N ASP A 229 -18.11 25.66 -23.61
CA ASP A 229 -17.59 24.70 -24.59
C ASP A 229 -17.56 25.38 -25.96
N TYR A 230 -16.50 25.14 -26.73
CA TYR A 230 -16.28 25.67 -28.06
C TYR A 230 -15.88 24.54 -28.99
N GLY A 231 -16.51 24.46 -30.16
CA GLY A 231 -16.19 23.52 -31.22
C GLY A 231 -15.98 24.24 -32.54
N TYR A 232 -14.93 23.86 -33.26
CA TYR A 232 -14.61 24.32 -34.60
C TYR A 232 -14.46 23.11 -35.51
N THR A 233 -15.04 23.18 -36.71
CA THR A 233 -14.91 22.14 -37.74
C THR A 233 -14.46 22.79 -39.03
N GLN A 234 -13.35 22.30 -39.57
CA GLN A 234 -12.84 22.67 -40.88
C GLN A 234 -13.01 21.47 -41.82
N ASP A 235 -13.64 21.73 -42.96
CA ASP A 235 -13.67 20.79 -44.07
C ASP A 235 -12.51 21.11 -45.02
N LEU A 236 -11.69 20.11 -45.33
CA LEU A 236 -10.57 20.17 -46.27
C LEU A 236 -10.96 19.37 -47.52
N TYR A 237 -11.78 19.99 -48.36
CA TYR A 237 -12.07 19.48 -49.69
C TYR A 237 -10.86 19.72 -50.61
N SER A 238 -10.43 18.68 -51.31
CA SER A 238 -9.47 18.80 -52.41
C SER A 238 -10.26 18.85 -53.72
N ASN A 239 -9.93 19.81 -54.58
CA ASN A 239 -10.45 19.96 -55.94
C ASN A 239 -9.31 19.76 -56.95
#